data_AF-A0A669PIB5-F1
#
_entry.id   AF-A0A669PIB5-F1
#
_cell.length_a   1.000
_cell.length_b   1.000
_cell.length_c   1.000
_cell.angle_alpha   90.00
_cell.angle_beta   90.00
_cell.angle_gamma   90.00
#
_symmetry.space_group_name_H-M   'P 1'
#
loop_
_entity.id
_entity.type
_entity.pdbx_description
1 polymer ?
#
loop_
_entity_poly.entity_id
_entity_poly.type
_entity_poly.pdbx_seq_one_letter_code
_entity_poly.pdbx_strand_id
1 'polypeptide(L)'
;MLRGFKLQKKKALRWKSSEICPPSCNCKPLEEMKGLQIDCSSRKLKEVPALPINTKRLYLQNNSLTTVSPGAFDSLLSLEEIKILDNPWNCDCHILYLKLWMEDISESSLANVRCATPASVRMKPLKQLTGNELGICKRLLPIKSLEFFWRDLILIAAAIFTLILLGWALRASKKLVYLKNKNKKMYMKL
;
A
#
# COMPACT_ATOMS: atom_id res chain seq x y z
N MET A 1 36.12 -56.30 15.39
CA MET A 1 35.92 -55.07 14.59
C MET A 1 34.52 -54.54 14.88
N LEU A 2 34.44 -53.29 15.35
CA LEU A 2 33.24 -52.62 15.83
C LEU A 2 32.73 -51.61 14.79
N ARG A 3 31.40 -51.42 14.80
CA ARG A 3 30.60 -50.29 14.30
C ARG A 3 30.33 -50.31 12.79
N GLY A 4 29.10 -50.32 12.28
CA GLY A 4 27.84 -49.77 12.81
C GLY A 4 27.57 -48.40 12.19
N PHE A 5 27.00 -48.37 10.98
CA PHE A 5 26.59 -47.13 10.32
C PHE A 5 25.08 -46.93 10.50
N LYS A 6 24.72 -46.03 11.43
CA LYS A 6 23.37 -45.45 11.56
C LYS A 6 23.09 -44.56 10.33
N LEU A 7 22.18 -44.98 9.44
CA LEU A 7 21.54 -44.04 8.52
C LEU A 7 20.60 -43.14 9.33
N GLN A 8 21.05 -41.91 9.56
CA GLN A 8 20.25 -40.86 10.19
C GLN A 8 19.05 -40.52 9.29
N LYS A 9 17.85 -40.77 9.82
CA LYS A 9 16.58 -40.27 9.28
C LYS A 9 16.66 -38.74 9.16
N LYS A 10 16.89 -38.22 7.96
CA LYS A 10 16.66 -36.80 7.67
C LYS A 10 15.15 -36.58 7.68
N LYS A 11 14.65 -36.03 8.78
CA LYS A 11 13.26 -35.54 8.88
C LYS A 11 13.03 -34.59 7.70
N ALA A 12 12.12 -34.94 6.81
CA ALA A 12 11.60 -34.03 5.80
C ALA A 12 10.93 -32.87 6.52
N LEU A 13 11.62 -31.73 6.58
CA LEU A 13 11.01 -30.47 6.97
C LEU A 13 9.96 -30.14 5.89
N ARG A 14 8.74 -29.90 6.36
CA ARG A 14 7.58 -29.56 5.56
C ARG A 14 7.77 -28.13 5.05
N TRP A 15 8.30 -27.94 3.84
CA TRP A 15 8.47 -26.61 3.26
C TRP A 15 7.11 -25.99 2.91
N LYS A 16 6.79 -24.87 3.56
CA LYS A 16 5.62 -24.01 3.30
C LYS A 16 5.99 -23.06 2.15
N SER A 17 5.07 -22.84 1.20
CA SER A 17 5.38 -22.30 -0.13
C SER A 17 5.72 -20.79 -0.21
N SER A 18 6.14 -20.14 0.87
CA SER A 18 6.40 -18.69 0.94
C SER A 18 7.88 -18.30 1.11
N GLU A 19 8.81 -19.27 1.01
CA GLU A 19 10.26 -19.09 1.20
C GLU A 19 11.09 -19.54 -0.02
N ILE A 20 10.46 -19.66 -1.19
CA ILE A 20 11.14 -20.18 -2.38
C ILE A 20 11.77 -19.00 -3.11
N CYS A 21 13.10 -18.97 -3.16
CA CYS A 21 13.83 -18.02 -3.99
C CYS A 21 13.48 -18.25 -5.47
N PRO A 22 13.16 -17.20 -6.25
CA PRO A 22 12.94 -17.35 -7.68
C PRO A 22 14.15 -18.00 -8.37
N PRO A 23 13.95 -18.95 -9.30
CA PRO A 23 15.06 -19.68 -9.92
C PRO A 23 16.01 -18.79 -10.72
N SER A 24 15.52 -17.65 -11.23
CA SER A 24 16.31 -16.67 -11.97
C SER A 24 17.06 -15.68 -11.08
N CYS A 25 16.88 -15.76 -9.76
CA CYS A 25 17.39 -14.78 -8.80
C CYS A 25 18.27 -15.42 -7.74
N ASN A 26 19.11 -14.59 -7.13
CA ASN A 26 19.95 -14.98 -6.01
C ASN A 26 19.38 -14.40 -4.72
N CYS A 27 19.13 -15.24 -3.73
CA CYS A 27 18.62 -14.81 -2.44
C CYS A 27 19.68 -14.97 -1.35
N LYS A 28 19.87 -13.95 -0.52
CA LYS A 28 20.81 -13.95 0.60
C LYS A 28 20.11 -13.50 1.89
N PRO A 29 20.28 -14.21 3.01
CA PRO A 29 19.77 -13.73 4.29
C PRO A 29 20.53 -12.48 4.73
N LEU A 30 19.81 -11.49 5.29
CA LEU A 30 20.42 -10.38 6.02
C LEU A 30 20.46 -10.76 7.51
N GLU A 31 21.67 -11.08 7.99
CA GLU A 31 21.90 -11.54 9.36
C GLU A 31 21.49 -10.48 10.40
N GLU A 32 21.71 -9.20 10.10
CA GLU A 32 21.46 -8.08 11.01
C GLU A 32 19.98 -7.72 11.17
N MET A 33 19.17 -7.97 10.13
CA MET A 33 17.83 -7.37 10.00
C MET A 33 16.69 -8.38 9.93
N LYS A 34 16.97 -9.70 10.03
CA LYS A 34 16.01 -10.78 9.79
C LYS A 34 15.19 -10.54 8.52
N GLY A 35 15.81 -10.73 7.36
CA GLY A 35 15.14 -10.58 6.08
C GLY A 35 15.93 -11.16 4.93
N LEU A 36 15.41 -11.00 3.72
CA LEU A 36 16.00 -11.53 2.50
C LEU A 36 16.39 -10.40 1.54
N GLN A 37 17.61 -10.47 1.02
CA GLN A 37 18.05 -9.68 -0.13
C GLN A 37 17.86 -10.56 -1.36
N ILE A 38 17.09 -10.07 -2.33
CA ILE A 38 16.84 -10.76 -3.57
C ILE A 38 17.47 -9.97 -4.71
N ASP A 39 18.43 -10.60 -5.37
CA ASP A 39 19.11 -10.06 -6.54
C ASP A 39 18.66 -10.78 -7.81
N CYS A 40 17.83 -10.09 -8.57
CA CYS A 40 17.31 -10.47 -9.88
C CYS A 40 17.90 -9.59 -11.00
N SER A 41 18.98 -8.84 -10.73
CA SER A 41 19.52 -7.87 -11.68
C SER A 41 20.25 -8.54 -12.85
N SER A 42 20.23 -7.91 -14.04
CA SER A 42 20.93 -8.42 -15.23
C SER A 42 20.50 -9.83 -15.68
N ARG A 43 19.22 -10.18 -15.52
CA ARG A 43 18.67 -11.51 -15.82
C ARG A 43 17.76 -11.55 -17.05
N LYS A 44 17.64 -10.44 -17.80
CA LYS A 44 16.76 -10.28 -18.97
C LYS A 44 15.29 -10.60 -18.67
N LEU A 45 14.86 -10.33 -17.43
CA LEU A 45 13.49 -10.56 -17.00
C LEU A 45 12.53 -9.66 -17.77
N LYS A 46 11.44 -10.24 -18.27
CA LYS A 46 10.33 -9.51 -18.90
C LYS A 46 9.19 -9.23 -17.93
N GLU A 47 9.12 -10.00 -16.85
CA GLU A 47 8.13 -9.89 -15.79
C GLU A 47 8.80 -10.09 -14.44
N VAL A 48 8.20 -9.53 -13.39
CA VAL A 48 8.66 -9.69 -12.02
C VAL A 48 8.28 -11.10 -11.53
N PRO A 49 9.23 -11.91 -11.04
CA PRO A 49 8.93 -13.24 -10.52
C PRO A 49 8.14 -13.19 -9.20
N ALA A 50 7.59 -14.31 -8.75
CA ALA A 50 6.97 -14.39 -7.43
C ALA A 50 8.01 -14.20 -6.31
N LEU A 51 7.85 -13.15 -5.50
CA LEU A 51 8.83 -12.77 -4.48
C LEU A 51 8.41 -13.25 -3.07
N PRO A 52 9.34 -13.78 -2.26
CA PRO A 52 9.15 -14.05 -0.84
C PRO A 52 8.70 -12.81 -0.05
N ILE A 53 7.77 -12.98 0.88
CA ILE A 53 7.18 -11.89 1.69
C ILE A 53 8.17 -11.21 2.64
N ASN A 54 9.26 -11.90 3.01
CA ASN A 54 10.29 -11.40 3.92
C ASN A 54 11.43 -10.66 3.20
N THR A 55 11.18 -10.20 1.96
CA THR A 55 12.15 -9.43 1.18
C THR A 55 12.33 -8.04 1.77
N LYS A 56 13.58 -7.68 2.08
CA LYS A 56 13.98 -6.34 2.54
C LYS A 56 14.66 -5.51 1.46
N ARG A 57 15.44 -6.17 0.60
CA ARG A 57 16.15 -5.51 -0.49
C ARG A 57 15.88 -6.25 -1.80
N LEU A 58 15.41 -5.54 -2.81
CA LEU A 58 15.03 -6.10 -4.10
C LEU A 58 15.78 -5.41 -5.24
N TYR A 59 16.57 -6.16 -5.99
CA TYR A 59 17.35 -5.65 -7.12
C TYR A 59 16.80 -6.24 -8.44
N LEU A 60 16.22 -5.38 -9.25
CA LEU A 60 15.57 -5.66 -10.54
C LEU A 60 16.19 -4.84 -11.70
N GLN A 61 17.26 -4.09 -11.45
CA GLN A 61 17.89 -3.25 -12.45
C GLN A 61 18.50 -4.04 -13.62
N ASN A 62 18.64 -3.38 -14.77
CA ASN A 62 19.24 -3.96 -15.98
C ASN A 62 18.50 -5.21 -16.47
N ASN A 63 17.18 -5.13 -16.56
CA ASN A 63 16.33 -6.20 -17.10
C ASN A 63 15.57 -5.69 -18.34
N SER A 64 14.58 -6.44 -18.79
CA SER A 64 13.72 -6.08 -19.93
C SER A 64 12.28 -5.87 -19.47
N LEU A 65 12.10 -5.36 -18.24
CA LEU A 65 10.80 -5.06 -17.68
C LEU A 65 10.24 -3.82 -18.38
N THR A 66 9.03 -3.94 -18.91
CA THR A 66 8.32 -2.81 -19.52
C THR A 66 7.26 -2.24 -18.59
N THR A 67 6.66 -3.08 -17.74
CA THR A 67 5.67 -2.72 -16.72
C THR A 67 5.83 -3.65 -15.51
N VAL A 68 5.06 -3.39 -14.45
CA VAL A 68 4.93 -4.31 -13.33
C VAL A 68 3.45 -4.63 -13.14
N SER A 69 3.13 -5.92 -13.04
CA SER A 69 1.75 -6.37 -12.82
C SER A 69 1.18 -5.81 -11.52
N PRO A 70 -0.08 -5.35 -11.50
CA PRO A 70 -0.73 -4.91 -10.29
C PRO A 70 -0.65 -5.96 -9.18
N GLY A 71 -0.28 -5.54 -7.99
CA GLY A 71 -0.16 -6.43 -6.83
C GLY A 71 1.19 -7.13 -6.67
N ALA A 72 2.11 -7.04 -7.63
CA ALA A 72 3.38 -7.77 -7.59
C ALA A 72 4.24 -7.46 -6.36
N PHE A 73 4.12 -6.25 -5.81
CA PHE A 73 4.88 -5.80 -4.64
C PHE A 73 4.03 -5.63 -3.38
N ASP A 74 2.71 -5.81 -3.44
CA ASP A 74 1.79 -5.50 -2.33
C ASP A 74 2.03 -6.39 -1.09
N SER A 75 2.58 -7.59 -1.31
CA SER A 75 2.91 -8.52 -0.22
C SER A 75 4.26 -8.25 0.46
N LEU A 76 5.07 -7.33 -0.08
CA LEU A 76 6.43 -7.04 0.38
C LEU A 76 6.44 -5.94 1.45
N LEU A 77 5.74 -6.18 2.56
CA LEU A 77 5.54 -5.18 3.63
C LEU A 77 6.81 -4.78 4.38
N SER A 78 7.88 -5.59 4.28
CA SER A 78 9.17 -5.34 4.93
C SER A 78 10.23 -4.78 3.96
N LEU A 79 9.82 -4.37 2.76
CA LEU A 79 10.75 -3.87 1.75
C LEU A 79 11.28 -2.48 2.14
N GLU A 80 12.60 -2.35 2.18
CA GLU A 80 13.31 -1.12 2.58
C GLU A 80 14.02 -0.48 1.38
N GLU A 81 14.53 -1.29 0.45
CA GLU A 81 15.28 -0.83 -0.72
C GLU A 81 14.82 -1.56 -1.98
N ILE A 82 14.58 -0.81 -3.06
CA ILE A 82 14.33 -1.35 -4.39
C ILE A 82 15.20 -0.65 -5.44
N LYS A 83 15.85 -1.45 -6.31
CA LYS A 83 16.58 -0.96 -7.48
C LYS A 83 15.91 -1.47 -8.74
N ILE A 84 15.40 -0.56 -9.57
CA ILE A 84 14.55 -0.89 -10.73
C ILE A 84 14.95 -0.11 -12.00
N LEU A 85 16.04 0.65 -11.91
CA LEU A 85 16.58 1.45 -13.01
C LEU A 85 17.03 0.56 -14.19
N ASP A 86 17.33 1.18 -15.32
CA ASP A 86 17.84 0.49 -16.51
C ASP A 86 16.91 -0.63 -17.00
N ASN A 87 15.63 -0.31 -17.08
CA ASN A 87 14.60 -1.16 -17.67
C ASN A 87 13.82 -0.34 -18.72
N PRO A 88 13.37 -0.94 -19.82
CA PRO A 88 12.67 -0.25 -20.90
C PRO A 88 11.20 0.04 -20.54
N TRP A 89 10.97 0.89 -19.53
CA TRP A 89 9.64 1.20 -19.02
C TRP A 89 8.71 1.75 -20.10
N ASN A 90 7.56 1.10 -20.27
CA ASN A 90 6.47 1.55 -21.11
C ASN A 90 5.48 2.35 -20.26
N CYS A 91 5.55 3.67 -20.38
CA CYS A 91 4.78 4.61 -19.59
C CYS A 91 3.41 4.92 -20.20
N ASP A 92 2.62 3.86 -20.41
CA ASP A 92 1.21 3.94 -20.76
C ASP A 92 0.31 3.77 -19.52
N CYS A 93 -0.96 3.38 -19.70
CA CYS A 93 -1.88 3.23 -18.58
C CYS A 93 -1.53 2.05 -17.65
N HIS A 94 -0.77 1.07 -18.12
CA HIS A 94 -0.41 -0.11 -17.35
C HIS A 94 0.74 0.16 -16.37
N ILE A 95 1.51 1.24 -16.56
CA ILE A 95 2.57 1.65 -15.61
C ILE A 95 2.02 2.22 -14.30
N LEU A 96 0.72 2.55 -14.27
CA LEU A 96 0.10 3.30 -13.18
C LEU A 96 0.30 2.62 -11.81
N TYR A 97 0.22 1.29 -11.75
CA TYR A 97 0.50 0.55 -10.53
C TYR A 97 1.89 0.85 -9.99
N LEU A 98 2.93 0.69 -10.82
CA LEU A 98 4.31 0.91 -10.43
C LEU A 98 4.52 2.37 -9.99
N LYS A 99 3.96 3.33 -10.73
CA LYS A 99 4.05 4.74 -10.40
C LYS A 99 3.49 5.02 -9.00
N LEU A 100 2.24 4.61 -8.75
CA LEU A 100 1.57 4.86 -7.46
C LEU A 100 2.24 4.12 -6.31
N TRP A 101 2.67 2.88 -6.53
CA TRP A 101 3.37 2.09 -5.52
C TRP A 101 4.73 2.71 -5.14
N MET A 102 5.47 3.22 -6.12
CA MET A 102 6.75 3.87 -5.86
C MET A 102 6.61 5.24 -5.18
N GLU A 103 5.53 5.99 -5.45
CA GLU A 103 5.21 7.24 -4.74
C GLU A 103 5.02 7.00 -3.24
N ASP A 104 4.48 5.84 -2.84
CA ASP A 104 4.24 5.47 -1.44
C ASP A 104 5.52 5.03 -0.71
N ILE A 105 6.44 4.33 -1.39
CA ILE A 105 7.61 3.71 -0.74
C ILE A 105 8.90 4.54 -0.81
N SER A 106 9.15 5.28 -1.90
CA SER A 106 10.43 5.97 -2.11
C SER A 106 10.35 7.07 -3.17
N GLU A 107 10.15 8.31 -2.70
CA GLU A 107 10.10 9.49 -3.56
C GLU A 107 11.43 9.74 -4.33
N SER A 108 12.56 9.37 -3.73
CA SER A 108 13.90 9.54 -4.32
C SER A 108 14.19 8.55 -5.45
N SER A 109 13.73 7.30 -5.34
CA SER A 109 13.96 6.28 -6.36
C SER A 109 13.11 6.53 -7.61
N LEU A 110 11.92 7.10 -7.45
CA LEU A 110 11.00 7.42 -8.55
C LEU A 110 11.54 8.52 -9.47
N ALA A 111 12.34 9.46 -8.95
CA ALA A 111 12.90 10.56 -9.74
C ALA A 111 13.83 10.09 -10.87
N ASN A 112 14.45 8.91 -10.71
CA ASN A 112 15.44 8.38 -11.64
C ASN A 112 14.87 7.35 -12.63
N VAL A 113 13.65 6.85 -12.41
CA VAL A 113 12.97 5.94 -13.33
C VAL A 113 12.52 6.72 -14.56
N ARG A 114 13.02 6.38 -15.75
CA ARG A 114 12.71 7.05 -17.01
C ARG A 114 11.93 6.16 -17.97
N CYS A 115 11.06 6.77 -18.75
CA CYS A 115 10.27 6.08 -19.76
C CYS A 115 11.09 5.79 -21.02
N ALA A 116 11.01 4.57 -21.54
CA ALA A 116 11.56 4.21 -22.85
C ALA A 116 10.51 4.38 -23.96
N THR A 117 9.25 4.06 -23.65
CA THR A 117 8.09 4.18 -24.53
C THR A 117 6.90 4.78 -23.77
N PRO A 118 5.88 5.31 -24.46
CA PRO A 118 5.86 5.66 -25.90
C PRO A 118 6.79 6.83 -26.24
N ALA A 119 6.98 7.11 -27.54
CA ALA A 119 7.92 8.14 -28.02
C ALA A 119 7.61 9.54 -27.47
N SER A 120 6.34 9.86 -27.20
CA SER A 120 5.88 11.15 -26.67
C SER A 120 6.40 11.47 -25.27
N VAL A 121 6.71 10.44 -24.47
CA VAL A 121 7.18 10.59 -23.08
C VAL A 121 8.57 9.99 -22.86
N ARG A 122 9.26 9.61 -23.93
CA ARG A 122 10.60 9.00 -23.85
C ARG A 122 11.57 9.91 -23.08
N MET A 123 12.40 9.28 -22.24
CA MET A 123 13.36 9.90 -21.31
C MET A 123 12.74 10.77 -20.20
N LYS A 124 11.43 11.04 -20.22
CA LYS A 124 10.77 11.73 -19.11
C LYS A 124 10.81 10.84 -17.86
N PRO A 125 11.08 11.42 -16.69
CA PRO A 125 11.04 10.68 -15.44
C PRO A 125 9.58 10.35 -15.06
N LEU A 126 9.36 9.15 -14.54
CA LEU A 126 8.04 8.62 -14.20
C LEU A 126 7.31 9.49 -13.17
N LYS A 127 8.04 10.12 -12.25
CA LYS A 127 7.52 11.08 -11.25
C LYS A 127 6.78 12.27 -11.88
N GLN A 128 7.25 12.76 -13.04
CA GLN A 128 6.74 13.99 -13.65
C GLN A 128 5.51 13.76 -14.53
N LEU A 129 5.19 12.50 -14.85
CA LEU A 129 4.10 12.23 -15.77
C LEU A 129 2.74 12.53 -15.15
N THR A 130 1.87 13.20 -15.90
CA THR A 130 0.49 13.49 -15.48
C THR A 130 -0.52 12.55 -16.14
N GLY A 131 -1.75 12.47 -15.61
CA GLY A 131 -2.74 11.48 -16.03
C GLY A 131 -3.15 11.54 -17.52
N ASN A 132 -3.01 12.69 -18.16
CA ASN A 132 -3.18 12.87 -19.61
C ASN A 132 -2.01 12.31 -20.43
N GLU A 133 -0.80 12.21 -19.87
CA GLU A 133 0.39 11.68 -20.56
C GLU A 133 0.51 10.16 -20.48
N LEU A 134 -0.05 9.52 -19.45
CA LEU A 134 -0.14 8.05 -19.32
C LEU A 134 -1.19 7.43 -20.25
N GLY A 135 -1.80 8.21 -21.14
CA GLY A 135 -2.94 7.79 -21.94
C GLY A 135 -4.24 7.67 -21.13
N ILE A 136 -5.30 7.22 -21.78
CA ILE A 136 -6.63 7.08 -21.15
C ILE A 136 -6.61 5.91 -20.17
N CYS A 137 -6.20 6.17 -18.93
CA CYS A 137 -6.32 5.21 -17.85
C CYS A 137 -7.79 5.13 -17.43
N LYS A 138 -8.44 3.98 -17.63
CA LYS A 138 -9.62 3.65 -16.82
C LYS A 138 -9.10 3.51 -15.41
N ARG A 139 -9.24 4.57 -14.62
CA ARG A 139 -8.85 4.59 -13.21
C ARG A 139 -9.54 3.40 -12.56
N LEU A 140 -8.81 2.32 -12.23
CA LEU A 140 -9.13 1.55 -11.04
C LEU A 140 -8.84 2.49 -9.89
N LEU A 141 -9.72 3.47 -9.69
CA LEU A 141 -9.80 4.17 -8.43
C LEU A 141 -9.94 3.04 -7.40
N PRO A 142 -9.02 2.90 -6.44
CA PRO A 142 -9.39 2.16 -5.26
C PRO A 142 -10.66 2.85 -4.77
N ILE A 143 -11.76 2.10 -4.70
CA ILE A 143 -13.10 2.50 -4.25
C ILE A 143 -13.07 3.12 -2.83
N LYS A 144 -11.91 3.15 -2.18
CA LYS A 144 -11.68 3.63 -0.83
C LYS A 144 -11.78 5.15 -0.64
N SER A 145 -11.50 6.01 -1.62
CA SER A 145 -11.59 7.47 -1.35
C SER A 145 -13.03 7.91 -1.12
N LEU A 146 -13.94 7.51 -2.01
CA LEU A 146 -15.35 7.89 -1.91
C LEU A 146 -16.03 7.24 -0.70
N GLU A 147 -15.80 5.95 -0.46
CA GLU A 147 -16.32 5.23 0.72
C GLU A 147 -15.80 5.82 2.05
N PHE A 148 -14.53 6.27 2.10
CA PHE A 148 -13.96 6.91 3.29
C PHE A 148 -14.62 8.27 3.55
N PHE A 149 -14.74 9.13 2.52
CA PHE A 149 -15.38 10.44 2.65
C PHE A 149 -16.84 10.34 3.12
N TRP A 150 -17.62 9.39 2.60
CA TRP A 150 -19.02 9.25 3.03
C TRP A 150 -19.15 8.75 4.47
N ARG A 151 -18.27 7.83 4.92
CA ARG A 151 -18.30 7.36 6.31
C ARG A 151 -18.00 8.46 7.30
N ASP A 152 -16.98 9.27 7.03
CA ASP A 152 -16.62 10.40 7.89
C ASP A 152 -17.72 11.47 7.89
N LEU A 153 -18.33 11.75 6.73
CA LEU A 153 -19.46 12.69 6.64
C LEU A 153 -20.69 12.19 7.43
N ILE A 154 -20.98 10.89 7.39
CA ILE A 154 -22.08 10.29 8.16
C ILE A 154 -21.81 10.43 9.68
N LEU A 155 -20.57 10.15 10.12
CA LEU A 155 -20.17 10.30 11.53
C LEU A 155 -20.27 11.74 12.01
N ILE A 156 -19.82 12.70 11.20
CA ILE A 156 -19.91 14.13 11.50
C ILE A 156 -21.39 14.57 11.58
N ALA A 157 -22.22 14.14 10.62
CA ALA A 157 -23.64 14.47 10.62
C ALA A 157 -24.37 13.92 11.85
N ALA A 158 -24.07 12.68 12.26
CA ALA A 158 -24.62 12.08 13.48
C ALA A 158 -24.18 12.82 14.75
N ALA A 159 -22.91 13.24 14.84
CA ALA A 159 -22.40 14.03 15.95
C ALA A 159 -23.10 15.41 16.03
N ILE A 160 -23.29 16.08 14.89
CA ILE A 160 -24.00 17.38 14.84
C ILE A 160 -25.46 17.19 15.27
N PHE A 161 -26.14 16.16 14.78
CA PHE A 161 -27.54 15.89 15.11
C PHE A 161 -27.73 15.61 16.61
N THR A 162 -26.84 14.82 17.22
CA THR A 162 -26.88 14.53 18.67
C THR A 162 -26.63 15.79 19.51
N LEU A 163 -25.68 16.65 19.13
CA LEU A 163 -25.45 17.92 19.82
C LEU A 163 -26.65 18.88 19.71
N ILE A 164 -27.31 18.92 18.55
CA ILE A 164 -28.54 19.68 18.36
C ILE A 164 -29.62 19.17 19.31
N LEU A 165 -29.89 17.86 19.33
CA LEU A 165 -30.91 17.27 20.22
C LEU A 165 -30.62 17.52 21.71
N LEU A 166 -29.35 17.43 22.13
CA LEU A 166 -28.94 17.79 23.50
C LEU A 166 -29.22 19.27 23.79
N GLY A 167 -28.92 20.16 22.84
CA GLY A 167 -29.25 21.59 22.94
C GLY A 167 -30.76 21.84 23.09
N TRP A 168 -31.59 21.15 22.31
CA TRP A 168 -33.05 21.21 22.42
C TRP A 168 -33.53 20.70 23.78
N ALA A 169 -33.01 19.58 24.25
CA ALA A 169 -33.36 19.00 25.56
C ALA A 169 -32.99 19.94 26.72
N LEU A 170 -31.81 20.57 26.69
CA LEU A 170 -31.38 21.55 27.68
C LEU A 170 -32.24 22.83 27.65
N ARG A 171 -32.65 23.30 26.48
CA ARG A 171 -33.58 24.43 26.35
C ARG A 171 -34.96 24.09 26.90
N ALA A 172 -35.47 22.90 26.60
CA ALA A 172 -36.76 22.42 27.11
C ALA A 172 -36.75 22.26 28.63
N SER A 173 -35.70 21.66 29.20
CA SER A 173 -35.56 21.50 30.65
C SER A 173 -35.49 22.84 31.37
N LYS A 174 -34.72 23.81 30.88
CA LYS A 174 -34.69 25.19 31.41
C LYS A 174 -36.07 25.85 31.34
N LYS A 175 -36.81 25.67 30.24
CA LYS A 175 -38.18 26.22 30.09
C LYS A 175 -39.16 25.60 31.09
N LEU A 176 -39.10 24.29 31.31
CA LEU A 176 -39.92 23.59 32.30
C LEU A 176 -39.61 24.03 33.73
N VAL A 177 -38.32 24.16 34.09
CA VAL A 177 -37.90 24.67 35.40
C VAL A 177 -38.36 26.12 35.60
N TYR A 178 -38.23 26.96 34.58
CA TYR A 178 -38.72 28.33 34.61
C TYR A 178 -40.24 28.39 34.84
N LEU A 179 -41.02 27.60 34.11
CA LEU A 179 -42.48 27.53 34.27
C LEU A 179 -42.89 26.98 35.64
N LYS A 180 -42.22 25.94 36.14
CA LYS A 180 -42.45 25.39 37.47
C LYS A 180 -42.17 26.42 38.57
N ASN A 181 -41.08 27.18 38.45
CA ASN A 181 -40.74 28.26 39.38
C ASN A 181 -41.72 29.44 39.29
N LYS A 182 -42.19 29.78 38.08
CA LYS A 182 -43.21 30.82 37.87
C LYS A 182 -44.54 30.43 38.52
N ASN A 183 -45.02 29.21 38.30
CA ASN A 183 -46.24 28.70 38.91
C ASN A 183 -46.12 28.64 40.44
N LYS A 184 -45.01 28.14 40.98
CA LYS A 184 -44.77 28.11 42.44
C LYS A 184 -44.80 29.51 43.08
N LYS A 185 -44.27 30.54 42.40
CA LYS A 185 -44.36 31.95 42.86
C LYS A 185 -45.78 32.52 42.81
N MET A 186 -46.65 32.01 41.95
CA MET A 186 -48.04 32.44 41.83
C MET A 186 -48.90 31.90 42.98
N TYR A 187 -48.71 30.64 43.36
CA TYR A 187 -49.43 30.01 44.48
C TYR A 187 -48.98 30.47 45.88
N MET A 188 -47.83 31.15 46.01
CA MET A 188 -47.37 31.78 47.26
C MET A 188 -47.81 33.27 47.40
N LYS A 189 -48.57 33.80 46.43
CA LYS A 189 -49.07 35.18 46.42
C LYS A 189 -50.61 35.28 46.62
N LEU A 190 -51.26 34.16 46.93
CA LEU A 190 -52.64 34.03 47.39
C LEU A 190 -52.60 33.63 48.86
#